data_AF-A0A855IMI0-F1
#
_entry.id   AF-A0A855IMI0-F1
#
_cell.length_a   1.000
_cell.length_b   1.000
_cell.length_c   1.000
_cell.angle_alpha   90.00
_cell.angle_beta   90.00
_cell.angle_gamma   90.00
#
_symmetry.space_group_name_H-M   'P 1'
#
loop_
_entity.id
_entity.type
_entity.pdbx_description
1 polymer ?
#
loop_
_entity_poly.entity_id
_entity_poly.type
_entity_poly.pdbx_seq_one_letter_code
_entity_poly.pdbx_strand_id
1 'polypeptide(L)'
;MTHYAKNFSITHPAFGELELIQCDSDLILSYGNKTQRIKWDLPEPIINIELLGDTIRVTYQFPQGSILKKNLYFSEGSFNFIVPDGICFFVKETIKQWPTVYHRCREGSQVSFRCPDSAEPFVIQIHSTKREHDGKYITDYSFQVGEDVIRSALYPNHFIQVKSFYLYNSPYSGAWPVFLLSKTKLSSEELNSIHPK
;
A
#
# COMPACT_ATOMS: atom_id res chain seq x y z
N MET A 1 20.80 25.95 5.83
CA MET A 1 20.13 24.64 5.70
C MET A 1 21.02 23.78 4.84
N THR A 2 21.52 22.66 5.35
CA THR A 2 22.29 21.68 4.56
C THR A 2 21.30 20.85 3.76
N HIS A 3 21.27 21.04 2.44
CA HIS A 3 20.50 20.19 1.54
C HIS A 3 21.04 18.76 1.64
N TYR A 4 20.19 17.83 2.06
CA TYR A 4 20.56 16.41 2.05
C TYR A 4 20.35 15.90 0.63
N ALA A 5 21.46 15.69 -0.09
CA ALA A 5 21.47 15.05 -1.38
C ALA A 5 22.09 13.66 -1.25
N LYS A 6 21.35 12.61 -1.63
CA LYS A 6 21.88 11.24 -1.71
C LYS A 6 21.66 10.67 -3.08
N ASN A 7 22.75 10.22 -3.69
CA ASN A 7 22.78 9.71 -5.05
C ASN A 7 22.82 8.17 -5.03
N PHE A 8 22.12 7.58 -5.98
CA PHE A 8 22.09 6.15 -6.20
C PHE A 8 22.17 5.88 -7.70
N SER A 9 22.91 4.84 -8.09
CA SER A 9 23.04 4.45 -9.50
C SER A 9 22.79 2.96 -9.67
N ILE A 10 22.09 2.60 -10.74
CA ILE A 10 21.82 1.22 -11.14
C ILE A 10 21.80 1.11 -12.67
N THR A 11 22.04 -0.09 -13.18
CA THR A 11 22.01 -0.35 -14.63
C THR A 11 20.74 -1.10 -15.01
N HIS A 12 19.93 -0.50 -15.88
CA HIS A 12 18.74 -1.13 -16.47
C HIS A 12 19.10 -1.81 -17.79
N PRO A 13 18.65 -3.05 -18.05
CA PRO A 13 19.02 -3.80 -19.24
C PRO A 13 18.64 -3.11 -20.55
N ALA A 14 17.51 -2.40 -20.59
CA ALA A 14 17.04 -1.67 -21.77
C ALA A 14 17.49 -0.19 -21.86
N PHE A 15 17.75 0.48 -20.74
CA PHE A 15 17.93 1.94 -20.68
C PHE A 15 19.34 2.37 -20.26
N GLY A 16 20.21 1.41 -19.92
CA GLY A 16 21.56 1.69 -19.47
C GLY A 16 21.58 2.22 -18.03
N GLU A 17 22.53 3.12 -17.75
CA GLU A 17 22.70 3.69 -16.43
C GLU A 17 21.54 4.62 -16.06
N LEU A 18 21.01 4.41 -14.85
CA LEU A 18 19.97 5.22 -14.23
C LEU A 18 20.53 5.81 -12.94
N GLU A 19 20.39 7.12 -12.78
CA GLU A 19 20.78 7.84 -11.57
C GLU A 19 19.56 8.37 -10.84
N LEU A 20 19.50 8.15 -9.54
CA LEU A 20 18.43 8.60 -8.67
C LEU A 20 19.02 9.48 -7.56
N ILE A 21 18.54 10.71 -7.46
CA ILE A 21 19.02 11.71 -6.49
C ILE A 21 17.86 12.11 -5.60
N GLN A 22 17.94 11.84 -4.30
CA GLN A 22 17.00 12.40 -3.32
C GLN A 22 17.46 13.79 -2.91
N CYS A 23 16.61 14.80 -3.09
CA CYS A 23 16.80 16.18 -2.66
C CYS A 23 15.59 16.59 -1.81
N ASP A 24 15.72 16.59 -0.49
CA ASP A 24 14.64 16.95 0.44
C ASP A 24 13.35 16.15 0.15
N SER A 25 12.28 16.80 -0.32
CA SER A 25 10.97 16.21 -0.68
C SER A 25 10.86 15.78 -2.14
N ASP A 26 11.95 15.80 -2.89
CA ASP A 26 11.97 15.45 -4.31
C ASP A 26 12.96 14.33 -4.61
N LEU A 27 12.63 13.58 -5.64
CA LEU A 27 13.48 12.55 -6.22
C LEU A 27 13.71 12.89 -7.69
N ILE A 28 14.96 13.03 -8.09
CA ILE A 28 15.36 13.31 -9.46
C ILE A 28 15.89 12.02 -10.06
N LEU A 29 15.26 11.55 -11.13
CA LEU A 29 15.70 10.39 -11.88
C LEU A 29 16.27 10.85 -13.23
N SER A 30 17.50 10.46 -13.51
CA SER A 30 18.19 10.74 -14.77
C SER A 30 18.50 9.43 -15.49
N TYR A 31 18.26 9.40 -16.80
CA TYR A 31 18.56 8.26 -17.66
C TYR A 31 18.77 8.71 -19.10
N GLY A 32 19.90 8.30 -19.69
CA GLY A 32 20.36 8.85 -20.96
C GLY A 32 20.34 10.38 -20.94
N ASN A 33 19.54 10.99 -21.83
CA ASN A 33 19.44 12.45 -21.99
C ASN A 33 18.22 13.04 -21.25
N LYS A 34 17.52 12.24 -20.45
CA LYS A 34 16.25 12.59 -19.82
C LYS A 34 16.45 12.75 -18.32
N THR A 35 15.78 13.74 -17.76
CA THR A 35 15.69 13.96 -16.32
C THR A 35 14.23 14.16 -15.95
N GLN A 36 13.79 13.49 -14.89
CA GLN A 36 12.44 13.61 -14.37
C GLN A 36 12.47 13.88 -12.87
N ARG A 37 11.71 14.90 -12.46
CA ARG A 37 11.45 15.19 -11.05
C ARG A 37 10.20 14.44 -10.60
N ILE A 38 10.31 13.81 -9.44
CA ILE A 38 9.29 12.98 -8.82
C ILE A 38 9.07 13.54 -7.42
N LYS A 39 7.81 13.86 -7.09
CA LYS A 39 7.46 14.30 -5.73
C LYS A 39 7.63 13.13 -4.76
N TRP A 40 8.45 13.31 -3.74
CA TRP A 40 8.78 12.32 -2.72
C TRP A 40 8.27 12.82 -1.36
N ASP A 41 6.97 12.61 -1.12
CA ASP A 41 6.26 13.06 0.09
C ASP A 41 6.56 12.20 1.35
N LEU A 42 7.77 11.67 1.43
CA LEU A 42 8.26 10.83 2.51
C LEU A 42 9.41 11.55 3.21
N PRO A 43 9.30 11.80 4.53
CA PRO A 43 10.35 12.50 5.28
C PRO A 43 11.62 11.65 5.45
N GLU A 44 11.58 10.36 5.12
CA GLU A 44 12.69 9.43 5.34
C GLU A 44 13.74 9.39 4.20
N PRO A 45 15.04 9.23 4.55
CA PRO A 45 16.09 9.07 3.56
C PRO A 45 16.03 7.69 2.90
N ILE A 46 16.30 7.65 1.60
CA ILE A 46 16.56 6.42 0.87
C ILE A 46 17.86 5.80 1.38
N ILE A 47 17.86 4.50 1.57
CA ILE A 47 19.02 3.73 2.03
C ILE A 47 19.59 2.83 0.95
N ASN A 48 18.76 2.34 0.02
CA ASN A 48 19.19 1.47 -1.07
C ASN A 48 18.25 1.55 -2.28
N ILE A 49 18.74 1.20 -3.47
CA ILE A 49 17.90 0.93 -4.63
C ILE A 49 18.32 -0.40 -5.26
N GLU A 50 17.38 -1.15 -5.83
CA GLU A 50 17.63 -2.40 -6.54
C GLU A 50 16.77 -2.48 -7.81
N LEU A 51 17.25 -3.16 -8.85
CA LEU A 51 16.46 -3.44 -10.03
C LEU A 51 15.72 -4.77 -9.86
N LEU A 52 14.42 -4.78 -10.16
CA LEU A 52 13.57 -5.97 -10.13
C LEU A 52 12.77 -6.06 -11.44
N GLY A 53 13.29 -6.83 -12.40
CA GLY A 53 12.76 -6.81 -13.77
C GLY A 53 12.85 -5.40 -14.35
N ASP A 54 11.73 -4.89 -14.85
CA ASP A 54 11.63 -3.52 -15.42
C ASP A 54 11.26 -2.46 -14.38
N THR A 55 11.49 -2.73 -13.08
CA THR A 55 11.13 -1.83 -11.99
C THR A 55 12.32 -1.49 -11.11
N ILE A 56 12.41 -0.24 -10.67
CA ILE A 56 13.38 0.16 -9.64
C ILE A 56 12.69 0.05 -8.29
N ARG A 57 13.23 -0.75 -7.39
CA ARG A 57 12.80 -0.79 -6.02
C ARG A 57 13.67 0.10 -5.14
N VAL A 58 13.05 1.16 -4.63
CA VAL A 58 13.63 2.12 -3.71
C VAL A 58 13.38 1.69 -2.27
N THR A 59 14.44 1.55 -1.48
CA THR A 59 14.39 1.18 -0.07
C THR A 59 14.72 2.37 0.82
N TYR A 60 13.92 2.66 1.84
CA TYR A 60 14.15 3.74 2.80
C TYR A 60 13.87 3.28 4.23
N GLN A 61 14.41 4.02 5.21
CA GLN A 61 14.41 3.63 6.61
C GLN A 61 13.65 4.64 7.48
N PHE A 62 12.72 4.13 8.29
CA PHE A 62 12.03 4.93 9.30
C PHE A 62 12.88 5.18 10.54
N PRO A 63 12.58 6.23 11.32
CA PRO A 63 13.24 6.52 12.59
C PRO A 63 13.26 5.35 13.60
N GLN A 64 12.30 4.42 13.51
CA GLN A 64 12.20 3.24 14.38
C GLN A 64 12.97 2.01 13.86
N GLY A 65 13.77 2.15 12.80
CA GLY A 65 14.55 1.05 12.21
C GLY A 65 13.80 0.16 11.23
N SER A 66 12.50 0.38 11.03
CA SER A 66 11.70 -0.30 10.01
C SER A 66 12.14 0.10 8.60
N ILE A 67 12.15 -0.89 7.68
CA ILE A 67 12.57 -0.70 6.29
C ILE A 67 11.35 -0.78 5.36
N LEU A 68 11.34 0.09 4.36
CA LEU A 68 10.27 0.25 3.40
C LEU A 68 10.78 0.14 1.96
N LYS A 69 10.00 -0.43 1.04
CA LYS A 69 10.43 -0.77 -0.34
C LYS A 69 9.43 -0.37 -1.43
N LYS A 70 9.61 0.77 -2.11
CA LYS A 70 8.70 1.28 -3.16
C LYS A 70 9.19 0.92 -4.55
N ASN A 71 8.32 0.41 -5.43
CA ASN A 71 8.67 0.16 -6.83
C ASN A 71 8.36 1.38 -7.70
N LEU A 72 9.28 1.74 -8.60
CA LEU A 72 9.11 2.69 -9.70
C LEU A 72 9.01 1.88 -10.99
N TYR A 73 7.93 2.10 -11.74
CA TYR A 73 7.66 1.41 -13.00
C TYR A 73 8.10 2.24 -14.18
N PHE A 74 8.72 1.57 -15.16
CA PHE A 74 9.10 2.15 -16.43
C PHE A 74 8.00 1.90 -17.46
N SER A 75 7.37 2.97 -17.96
CA SER A 75 6.68 2.93 -19.26
C SER A 75 7.30 3.99 -20.16
N GLU A 76 7.49 3.67 -21.44
CA GLU A 76 8.11 4.58 -22.40
C GLU A 76 7.44 5.97 -22.37
N GLY A 77 8.22 7.00 -22.01
CA GLY A 77 7.76 8.38 -22.01
C GLY A 77 6.90 8.81 -20.80
N SER A 78 6.61 7.91 -19.87
CA SER A 78 5.90 8.25 -18.64
C SER A 78 6.27 7.27 -17.54
N PHE A 79 6.94 7.75 -16.48
CA PHE A 79 6.83 7.05 -15.20
C PHE A 79 5.39 7.28 -14.76
N ASN A 80 4.55 6.25 -14.87
CA ASN A 80 3.23 6.30 -14.28
C ASN A 80 3.39 6.31 -12.76
N PHE A 81 3.48 7.51 -12.20
CA PHE A 81 3.01 7.76 -10.86
C PHE A 81 1.50 7.95 -10.96
N ILE A 82 0.76 6.90 -10.63
CA ILE A 82 -0.48 7.11 -9.90
C ILE A 82 -0.21 6.61 -8.49
N VAL A 83 0.38 7.51 -7.71
CA VAL A 83 0.23 7.50 -6.26
C VAL A 83 -0.46 8.83 -5.94
N PRO A 84 -1.79 8.85 -5.83
CA PRO A 84 -2.45 10.00 -5.22
C PRO A 84 -2.08 9.95 -3.74
N ASP A 85 -1.13 10.79 -3.32
CA ASP A 85 -0.75 11.08 -1.93
C ASP A 85 -0.89 9.89 -0.95
N GLY A 86 -0.12 8.81 -1.16
CA GLY A 86 -0.50 7.51 -0.61
C GLY A 86 0.65 6.57 -0.27
N ILE A 87 1.36 6.81 0.83
CA ILE A 87 2.19 5.78 1.48
C ILE A 87 1.26 4.77 2.13
N CYS A 88 1.29 3.51 1.74
CA CYS A 88 1.03 2.46 2.72
C CYS A 88 1.90 1.25 2.47
N PHE A 89 2.68 0.96 3.50
CA PHE A 89 3.40 -0.28 3.59
C PHE A 89 2.77 -1.15 4.64
N PHE A 90 2.59 -2.38 4.19
CA PHE A 90 2.20 -3.58 4.87
C PHE A 90 2.65 -3.64 6.32
N VAL A 91 1.68 -3.58 7.22
CA VAL A 91 1.78 -4.28 8.49
C VAL A 91 1.75 -5.78 8.16
N LYS A 92 2.91 -6.44 8.15
CA LYS A 92 2.99 -7.90 8.20
C LYS A 92 2.88 -8.32 9.67
N GLU A 93 1.69 -8.21 10.24
CA GLU A 93 1.43 -8.77 11.57
C GLU A 93 1.12 -10.26 11.43
N THR A 94 1.95 -11.10 12.06
CA THR A 94 1.59 -12.49 12.30
C THR A 94 0.69 -12.50 13.53
N ILE A 95 -0.62 -12.40 13.32
CA ILE A 95 -1.57 -12.38 14.43
C ILE A 95 -1.76 -13.83 14.90
N LYS A 96 -1.28 -14.13 16.11
CA LYS A 96 -1.40 -15.47 16.73
C LYS A 96 -2.84 -15.80 17.18
N GLN A 97 -3.73 -14.81 17.16
CA GLN A 97 -5.16 -14.87 17.45
C GLN A 97 -5.91 -14.03 16.39
N TRP A 98 -7.15 -14.36 16.03
CA TRP A 98 -7.89 -13.60 14.98
C TRP A 98 -8.03 -12.11 15.36
N PRO A 99 -7.96 -11.16 14.40
CA PRO A 99 -7.81 -9.73 14.71
C PRO A 99 -8.97 -9.21 15.57
N THR A 100 -8.62 -8.48 16.62
CA THR A 100 -9.56 -7.82 17.55
C THR A 100 -9.63 -6.31 17.33
N VAL A 101 -8.98 -5.79 16.28
CA VAL A 101 -8.87 -4.35 15.99
C VAL A 101 -9.00 -4.09 14.50
N TYR A 102 -9.53 -2.92 14.12
CA TYR A 102 -9.52 -2.50 12.72
C TYR A 102 -8.12 -2.05 12.27
N HIS A 103 -7.76 -2.41 11.04
CA HIS A 103 -6.54 -1.97 10.39
C HIS A 103 -6.82 -0.74 9.52
N ARG A 104 -6.17 0.38 9.84
CA ARG A 104 -6.18 1.58 9.01
C ARG A 104 -5.12 1.48 7.93
N CYS A 105 -5.51 1.68 6.68
CA CYS A 105 -4.66 1.57 5.50
C CYS A 105 -4.92 2.76 4.55
N ARG A 106 -4.10 2.92 3.52
CA ARG A 106 -4.31 3.89 2.43
C ARG A 106 -4.82 3.21 1.18
N GLU A 107 -5.39 4.01 0.29
CA GLU A 107 -5.52 3.64 -1.11
C GLU A 107 -4.19 3.12 -1.68
N GLY A 108 -4.25 2.10 -2.53
CA GLY A 108 -3.08 1.39 -3.08
C GLY A 108 -2.46 0.36 -2.15
N SER A 109 -2.90 0.27 -0.87
CA SER A 109 -2.36 -0.74 0.06
C SER A 109 -2.68 -2.14 -0.42
N GLN A 110 -1.77 -3.07 -0.17
CA GLN A 110 -2.12 -4.47 -0.07
C GLN A 110 -1.81 -4.93 1.36
N VAL A 111 -2.55 -5.91 1.87
CA VAL A 111 -2.40 -6.46 3.22
C VAL A 111 -2.53 -7.97 3.11
N SER A 112 -1.59 -8.71 3.67
CA SER A 112 -1.56 -10.17 3.57
C SER A 112 -1.67 -10.79 4.95
N PHE A 113 -2.74 -11.54 5.17
CA PHE A 113 -3.02 -12.27 6.39
C PHE A 113 -2.63 -13.73 6.20
N ARG A 114 -1.82 -14.27 7.12
CA ARG A 114 -1.60 -15.71 7.20
C ARG A 114 -2.70 -16.32 8.04
N CYS A 115 -3.48 -17.20 7.45
CA CYS A 115 -4.46 -17.98 8.18
C CYS A 115 -3.72 -19.10 8.94
N PRO A 116 -3.96 -19.31 10.24
CA PRO A 116 -3.37 -20.45 10.97
C PRO A 116 -3.79 -21.80 10.40
N ASP A 117 -5.00 -21.86 9.82
CA ASP A 117 -5.64 -23.10 9.37
C ASP A 117 -5.63 -23.25 7.83
N SER A 118 -4.92 -22.39 7.11
CA SER A 118 -4.74 -22.51 5.66
C SER A 118 -3.30 -22.21 5.27
N ALA A 119 -2.75 -23.02 4.37
CA ALA A 119 -1.44 -22.79 3.79
C ALA A 119 -1.40 -21.55 2.87
N GLU A 120 -2.58 -21.10 2.41
CA GLU A 120 -2.72 -19.98 1.49
C GLU A 120 -2.89 -18.65 2.25
N PRO A 121 -2.17 -17.58 1.86
CA PRO A 121 -2.39 -16.25 2.41
C PRO A 121 -3.71 -15.65 1.92
N PHE A 122 -4.40 -14.91 2.78
CA PHE A 122 -5.50 -14.03 2.39
C PHE A 122 -4.92 -12.65 2.09
N VAL A 123 -5.07 -12.17 0.86
CA VAL A 123 -4.53 -10.90 0.42
C VAL A 123 -5.68 -9.93 0.14
N ILE A 124 -5.59 -8.73 0.70
CA ILE A 124 -6.53 -7.62 0.46
C ILE A 124 -5.76 -6.53 -0.23
N GLN A 125 -6.26 -6.06 -1.36
CA GLN A 125 -5.74 -4.89 -2.06
C GLN A 125 -6.80 -3.81 -2.04
N ILE A 126 -6.40 -2.58 -1.76
CA ILE A 126 -7.24 -1.40 -1.70
C ILE A 126 -6.94 -0.59 -2.96
N HIS A 127 -7.90 -0.46 -3.86
CA HIS A 127 -7.69 0.17 -5.16
C HIS A 127 -7.96 1.65 -5.13
N SER A 128 -9.12 2.05 -4.58
CA SER A 128 -9.45 3.46 -4.43
C SER A 128 -10.46 3.74 -3.34
N THR A 129 -10.37 4.91 -2.72
CA THR A 129 -11.40 5.44 -1.82
C THR A 129 -11.93 6.74 -2.39
N LYS A 130 -13.19 6.74 -2.80
CA LYS A 130 -13.83 7.88 -3.46
C LYS A 130 -14.92 8.46 -2.58
N ARG A 131 -15.08 9.77 -2.62
CA ARG A 131 -16.23 10.45 -2.03
C ARG A 131 -17.30 10.61 -3.09
N GLU A 132 -18.49 10.06 -2.85
CA GLU A 132 -19.65 10.20 -3.72
C GLU A 132 -20.36 11.55 -3.52
N HIS A 133 -21.28 11.88 -4.43
CA HIS A 133 -22.02 13.15 -4.42
C HIS A 133 -22.85 13.36 -3.14
N ASP A 134 -23.27 12.28 -2.47
CA ASP A 134 -24.00 12.33 -1.20
C ASP A 134 -23.07 12.51 0.02
N GLY A 135 -21.76 12.67 -0.22
CA GLY A 135 -20.73 12.90 0.77
C GLY A 135 -20.20 11.62 1.43
N LYS A 136 -20.75 10.44 1.12
CA LYS A 136 -20.24 9.16 1.64
C LYS A 136 -18.96 8.74 0.94
N TYR A 137 -18.13 8.01 1.65
CA TYR A 137 -16.94 7.39 1.08
C TYR A 137 -17.26 5.94 0.70
N ILE A 138 -16.76 5.50 -0.45
CA ILE A 138 -16.77 4.11 -0.88
C ILE A 138 -15.34 3.67 -1.15
N THR A 139 -14.98 2.46 -0.74
CA THR A 139 -13.65 1.90 -0.95
C THR A 139 -13.70 0.66 -1.83
N ASP A 140 -12.97 0.69 -2.95
CA ASP A 140 -12.78 -0.40 -3.89
C ASP A 140 -11.68 -1.34 -3.40
N TYR A 141 -11.99 -2.62 -3.28
CA TYR A 141 -11.08 -3.66 -2.81
C TYR A 141 -10.94 -4.79 -3.85
N SER A 142 -9.78 -5.46 -3.86
CA SER A 142 -9.63 -6.84 -4.35
C SER A 142 -9.23 -7.75 -3.21
N PHE A 143 -9.68 -8.98 -3.26
CA PHE A 143 -9.44 -10.00 -2.25
C PHE A 143 -8.93 -11.23 -2.97
N GLN A 144 -7.85 -11.82 -2.48
CA GLN A 144 -7.28 -13.02 -3.05
C GLN A 144 -7.07 -14.09 -1.97
N VAL A 145 -7.52 -15.31 -2.26
CA VAL A 145 -7.28 -16.50 -1.41
C VAL A 145 -6.89 -17.65 -2.30
N GLY A 146 -5.59 -17.99 -2.31
CA GLY A 146 -5.05 -18.90 -3.31
C GLY A 146 -5.10 -18.25 -4.70
N GLU A 147 -5.70 -18.93 -5.66
CA GLU A 147 -5.89 -18.45 -7.03
C GLU A 147 -7.17 -17.59 -7.21
N ASP A 148 -8.11 -17.66 -6.26
CA ASP A 148 -9.39 -16.95 -6.38
C ASP A 148 -9.22 -15.46 -6.08
N VAL A 149 -9.68 -14.61 -6.99
CA VAL A 149 -9.69 -13.15 -6.84
C VAL A 149 -11.12 -12.60 -6.92
N ILE A 150 -11.56 -11.87 -5.90
CA ILE A 150 -12.86 -11.20 -5.83
C ILE A 150 -12.63 -9.69 -5.76
N ARG A 151 -13.47 -8.90 -6.46
CA ARG A 151 -13.45 -7.43 -6.38
C ARG A 151 -14.77 -6.91 -5.85
N SER A 152 -14.72 -5.93 -4.94
CA SER A 152 -15.93 -5.29 -4.41
C SER A 152 -15.66 -3.88 -3.92
N ALA A 153 -16.65 -3.02 -4.12
CA ALA A 153 -16.71 -1.71 -3.50
C ALA A 153 -17.53 -1.80 -2.20
N LEU A 154 -17.00 -1.26 -1.09
CA LEU A 154 -17.65 -1.30 0.21
C LEU A 154 -17.81 0.10 0.79
N TYR A 155 -19.02 0.44 1.24
CA TYR A 155 -19.28 1.60 2.08
C TYR A 155 -18.89 1.31 3.54
N PRO A 156 -18.74 2.34 4.39
CA PRO A 156 -18.65 2.15 5.84
C PRO A 156 -19.80 1.26 6.34
N ASN A 157 -19.49 0.34 7.27
CA ASN A 157 -20.38 -0.70 7.80
C ASN A 157 -20.80 -1.81 6.81
N HIS A 158 -20.34 -1.78 5.56
CA HIS A 158 -20.56 -2.90 4.65
C HIS A 158 -19.48 -3.96 4.86
N PHE A 159 -19.82 -5.19 4.47
CA PHE A 159 -18.88 -6.28 4.46
C PHE A 159 -19.07 -7.14 3.21
N ILE A 160 -18.04 -7.91 2.89
CA ILE A 160 -18.10 -8.98 1.91
C ILE A 160 -17.65 -10.29 2.53
N GLN A 161 -18.26 -11.39 2.12
CA GLN A 161 -17.78 -12.72 2.44
C GLN A 161 -16.93 -13.26 1.28
N VAL A 162 -15.73 -13.72 1.58
CA VAL A 162 -14.79 -14.35 0.65
C VAL A 162 -14.42 -15.71 1.21
N LYS A 163 -14.92 -16.79 0.60
CA LYS A 163 -14.84 -18.16 1.15
C LYS A 163 -15.38 -18.20 2.60
N SER A 164 -14.54 -18.59 3.55
CA SER A 164 -14.85 -18.68 4.98
C SER A 164 -14.50 -17.41 5.77
N PHE A 165 -14.24 -16.29 5.09
CA PHE A 165 -13.81 -15.04 5.71
C PHE A 165 -14.79 -13.91 5.45
N TYR A 166 -14.90 -13.00 6.41
CA TYR A 166 -15.72 -11.79 6.36
C TYR A 166 -14.78 -10.59 6.44
N LEU A 167 -14.80 -9.74 5.42
CA LEU A 167 -14.10 -8.46 5.46
C LEU A 167 -15.09 -7.34 5.67
N TYR A 168 -14.92 -6.61 6.77
CA TYR A 168 -15.73 -5.47 7.16
C TYR A 168 -15.00 -4.18 6.80
N ASN A 169 -15.67 -3.28 6.12
CA ASN A 169 -15.24 -1.89 6.02
C ASN A 169 -15.80 -1.14 7.24
N SER A 170 -14.91 -0.56 8.02
CA SER A 170 -15.22 0.00 9.33
C SER A 170 -16.24 1.15 9.26
N PRO A 171 -17.05 1.37 10.32
CA PRO A 171 -17.81 2.61 10.49
C PRO A 171 -16.92 3.86 10.48
N TYR A 172 -15.66 3.71 10.90
CA TYR A 172 -14.68 4.79 10.96
C TYR A 172 -14.00 5.07 9.61
N SER A 173 -14.31 4.28 8.57
CA SER A 173 -13.81 4.51 7.22
C SER A 173 -14.34 5.81 6.65
N GLY A 174 -13.42 6.62 6.11
CA GLY A 174 -13.72 7.88 5.46
C GLY A 174 -12.84 8.02 4.23
N ALA A 175 -12.12 9.14 4.10
CA ALA A 175 -11.05 9.27 3.11
C ALA A 175 -9.91 8.24 3.32
N TRP A 176 -9.84 7.63 4.51
CA TRP A 176 -8.90 6.58 4.84
C TRP A 176 -9.65 5.24 4.95
N PRO A 177 -9.26 4.22 4.15
CA PRO A 177 -9.71 2.85 4.35
C PRO A 177 -9.40 2.33 5.75
N VAL A 178 -10.40 1.75 6.40
CA VAL A 178 -10.25 1.06 7.68
C VAL A 178 -11.01 -0.26 7.57
N PHE A 179 -10.36 -1.40 7.77
CA PHE A 179 -11.02 -2.69 7.58
C PHE A 179 -10.64 -3.72 8.65
N LEU A 180 -11.51 -4.72 8.82
CA LEU A 180 -11.33 -5.85 9.72
C LEU A 180 -11.61 -7.15 8.96
N LEU A 181 -10.78 -8.17 9.16
CA LEU A 181 -11.01 -9.51 8.63
C LEU A 181 -11.46 -10.43 9.76
N SER A 182 -12.56 -11.16 9.60
CA SER A 182 -13.05 -12.14 10.58
C SER A 182 -13.28 -13.51 9.94
N LYS A 183 -13.15 -14.59 10.72
CA LYS A 183 -13.59 -15.95 10.33
C LYS A 183 -15.06 -16.19 10.63
N THR A 184 -15.60 -15.48 11.61
CA THR A 184 -16.99 -15.56 12.01
C THR A 184 -17.70 -14.29 11.62
N LYS A 185 -18.97 -14.42 11.25
CA LYS A 185 -19.80 -13.26 11.02
C LYS A 185 -20.04 -12.56 12.36
N LEU A 186 -19.57 -11.33 12.48
CA LEU A 186 -19.79 -10.45 13.62
C LEU A 186 -21.13 -9.71 13.50
N SER A 187 -21.76 -9.44 14.62
CA SER A 187 -22.94 -8.58 14.75
C SER A 187 -22.55 -7.10 14.63
N SER A 188 -23.53 -6.23 14.39
CA SER A 188 -23.30 -4.78 14.36
C SER A 188 -22.81 -4.24 15.71
N GLU A 189 -23.24 -4.82 16.82
CA GLU A 189 -22.84 -4.42 18.18
C GLU A 189 -21.36 -4.74 18.42
N GLU A 190 -20.92 -5.94 18.02
CA GLU A 190 -19.52 -6.37 18.09
C GLU A 190 -18.63 -5.44 17.25
N LEU A 191 -19.04 -5.16 16.00
CA LEU A 191 -18.29 -4.29 15.09
C LEU A 191 -18.12 -2.86 15.62
N ASN A 192 -19.12 -2.32 16.32
CA ASN A 192 -19.09 -0.97 16.89
C ASN A 192 -18.25 -0.89 18.18
N SER A 193 -18.08 -2.01 18.89
CA SER A 193 -17.23 -2.09 20.09
C SER A 193 -15.73 -2.21 19.77
N ILE A 194 -15.39 -2.58 18.53
CA ILE A 194 -14.01 -2.73 18.08
C ILE A 194 -13.51 -1.36 17.58
N HIS A 195 -12.40 -0.89 18.12
CA HIS A 195 -11.81 0.38 17.71
C HIS A 195 -10.61 0.20 16.78
N PRO A 196 -10.37 1.14 15.84
CA PRO A 196 -9.15 1.15 15.04
C PRO A 196 -7.91 1.34 15.90
N LYS A 197 -6.82 0.68 15.52
CA LYS A 197 -5.49 0.89 16.08
C LYS A 197 -4.76 2.00 15.32
#